data_AF-H9XC66-F1
#
_entry.id   AF-H9XC66-F1
#
_cell.length_a   1.000
_cell.length_b   1.000
_cell.length_c   1.000
_cell.angle_alpha   90.00
_cell.angle_beta   90.00
_cell.angle_gamma   90.00
#
_symmetry.space_group_name_H-M   'P 1'
#
loop_
_entity.id
_entity.type
_entity.pdbx_description
1 polymer ?
#
loop_
_entity_poly.entity_id
_entity_poly.type
_entity_poly.pdbx_seq_one_letter_code
_entity_poly.pdbx_strand_id
1 'polypeptide(L)' 'QASLNLSDGPLMRVVLFQLGNNQDSRLLIVIHHLAVDGVSWRILLEDLFTVYQQLKQQETIQL' A
#
# COMPACT_ATOMS: atom_id res chain seq x y z
N GLN A 1 16.80 3.88 -6.26
CA GLN A 1 15.85 4.91 -5.76
C GLN A 1 16.57 5.70 -4.68
N ALA A 2 16.65 7.03 -4.76
CA ALA A 2 17.47 7.83 -3.83
C ALA A 2 16.78 8.15 -2.48
N SER A 3 15.44 8.06 -2.41
CA SER A 3 14.65 8.44 -1.23
C SER A 3 14.25 7.28 -0.31
N LEU A 4 14.53 6.03 -0.72
CA LEU A 4 14.31 4.82 0.07
C LEU A 4 15.69 4.23 0.32
N ASN A 5 16.18 4.35 1.55
CA ASN A 5 17.50 3.87 1.95
C ASN A 5 17.33 2.49 2.60
N LEU A 6 18.04 1.48 2.08
CA LEU A 6 17.95 0.09 2.56
C LEU A 6 18.53 -0.09 3.98
N SER A 7 19.51 0.74 4.35
CA SER A 7 20.24 0.67 5.61
C SER A 7 19.55 1.47 6.72
N ASP A 8 19.14 2.71 6.43
CA ASP A 8 18.72 3.66 7.47
C ASP A 8 17.37 4.36 7.18
N GLY A 9 16.74 4.06 6.04
CA GLY A 9 15.52 4.76 5.60
C GLY A 9 14.29 3.87 5.54
N PRO A 10 13.10 4.46 5.36
CA PRO A 10 11.91 3.66 5.16
C PRO A 10 12.04 2.89 3.83
N LEU A 11 11.81 1.57 3.88
CA LEU A 11 11.75 0.72 2.68
C LEU A 11 10.48 0.93 1.87
N MET A 12 9.45 1.50 2.50
CA MET A 12 8.15 1.78 1.91
C MET A 12 7.63 3.15 2.35
N ARG A 13 6.92 3.83 1.46
CA ARG A 13 6.10 5.01 1.76
C ARG A 13 4.72 4.86 1.13
N VAL A 14 3.70 5.38 1.80
CA VAL A 14 2.31 5.35 1.35
C VAL A 14 1.74 6.76 1.44
N VAL A 15 1.08 7.21 0.37
CA VAL A 15 0.44 8.53 0.30
C VAL A 15 -0.98 8.38 -0.22
N LEU A 16 -1.95 8.93 0.51
CA LEU A 16 -3.35 9.00 0.07
C LEU A 16 -3.65 10.43 -0.41
N PHE A 17 -3.94 10.58 -1.70
CA PHE A 17 -4.39 11.83 -2.29
C PHE A 17 -5.90 11.91 -2.23
N GLN A 18 -6.41 12.92 -1.53
CA GLN A 18 -7.82 13.29 -1.51
C GLN A 18 -8.06 14.32 -2.61
N LEU A 19 -8.80 13.93 -3.65
CA LEU A 19 -8.97 14.70 -4.88
C LEU A 19 -10.21 15.61 -4.89
N GLY A 20 -10.87 15.75 -3.72
CA GLY A 20 -12.06 16.57 -3.53
C GLY A 20 -13.38 15.78 -3.60
N ASN A 21 -14.49 16.48 -3.33
CA ASN A 21 -15.78 15.87 -2.94
C ASN A 21 -16.45 14.97 -4.00
N ASN A 22 -15.97 14.97 -5.24
CA ASN A 22 -16.55 14.20 -6.35
C ASN A 22 -15.52 13.34 -7.11
N GLN A 23 -14.32 13.18 -6.57
CA GLN A 23 -13.27 12.37 -7.19
C GLN A 23 -12.82 11.28 -6.22
N ASP A 24 -12.67 10.07 -6.74
CA ASP A 24 -12.10 8.97 -5.97
C ASP A 24 -10.71 9.33 -5.49
N SER A 25 -10.39 8.98 -4.23
CA SER A 25 -9.03 9.14 -3.72
C SER A 25 -8.03 8.28 -4.51
N ARG A 26 -6.75 8.63 -4.46
CA ARG A 26 -5.67 7.83 -5.08
C ARG A 26 -4.65 7.45 -4.03
N LEU A 27 -4.30 6.16 -3.98
CA LEU A 27 -3.26 5.65 -3.09
C LEU A 27 -1.98 5.41 -3.91
N LEU A 28 -0.89 6.07 -3.52
CA LEU A 28 0.44 5.83 -4.06
C LEU A 28 1.25 5.05 -3.02
N ILE A 29 1.71 3.87 -3.42
CA ILE A 29 2.61 3.04 -2.63
C ILE A 29 3.95 2.99 -3.36
N VAL A 30 5.03 3.36 -2.67
CA VAL A 30 6.39 3.29 -3.20
C VAL A 30 7.19 2.38 -2.29
N ILE A 31 7.70 1.27 -2.84
CA ILE A 31 8.52 0.29 -2.13
C ILE A 31 9.87 0.17 -2.85
N HIS A 32 10.92 -0.06 -2.07
CA HIS A 32 12.25 -0.33 -2.61
C HIS A 32 12.24 -1.68 -3.33
N HIS A 33 12.71 -1.75 -4.58
CA HIS A 33 12.66 -3.00 -5.37
C HIS A 33 13.37 -4.19 -4.74
N LEU A 34 14.42 -3.97 -3.94
CA LEU A 34 15.07 -5.07 -3.20
C LEU A 34 14.19 -5.69 -2.10
N ALA A 35 13.09 -5.04 -1.72
CA ALA A 35 12.15 -5.54 -0.71
C ALA A 35 10.89 -6.18 -1.31
N VAL A 36 10.65 -6.03 -2.63
CA VAL A 36 9.44 -6.54 -3.29
C VAL A 36 9.70 -6.87 -4.76
N ASP A 37 9.22 -8.02 -5.20
CA ASP A 37 9.23 -8.44 -6.60
C ASP A 37 7.82 -8.39 -7.23
N GLY A 38 7.72 -8.68 -8.52
CA GLY A 38 6.44 -8.63 -9.25
C GLY A 38 5.38 -9.61 -8.71
N VAL A 39 5.78 -10.74 -8.14
CA VAL A 39 4.85 -11.72 -7.56
C VAL A 39 4.34 -11.22 -6.20
N SER A 40 5.26 -10.72 -5.37
CA SER A 40 5.00 -10.14 -4.06
C SER A 40 4.04 -8.95 -4.15
N TRP A 41 4.14 -8.14 -5.21
CA TRP A 41 3.20 -7.05 -5.45
C TRP A 41 1.75 -7.50 -5.58
N ARG A 42 1.50 -8.62 -6.28
CA ARG A 42 0.13 -9.13 -6.44
C ARG A 42 -0.46 -9.52 -5.10
N ILE A 43 0.29 -10.25 -4.30
CA ILE A 43 -0.13 -10.72 -2.96
C ILE A 43 -0.38 -9.52 -2.05
N LEU A 44 0.57 -8.58 -1.97
CA LEU A 44 0.44 -7.38 -1.13
C LEU A 44 -0.82 -6.56 -1.47
N LEU A 45 -1.15 -6.42 -2.75
CA LEU A 45 -2.34 -5.67 -3.18
C LEU A 45 -3.64 -6.43 -2.94
N GLU A 46 -3.63 -7.76 -3.10
CA GLU A 46 -4.77 -8.62 -2.79
C GLU A 46 -5.09 -8.60 -1.29
N ASP A 47 -4.08 -8.73 -0.45
CA ASP A 47 -4.20 -8.66 1.01
C ASP A 47 -4.69 -7.27 1.45
N LEU A 48 -4.08 -6.21 0.92
CA LEU A 48 -4.50 -4.83 1.22
C LEU A 48 -5.97 -4.59 0.87
N PHE A 49 -6.41 -5.07 -0.29
CA PHE A 49 -7.81 -4.95 -0.70
C PHE A 49 -8.74 -5.76 0.21
N THR A 50 -8.33 -6.98 0.59
CA THR A 50 -9.10 -7.86 1.48
C THR A 50 -9.30 -7.21 2.85
N VAL A 51 -8.23 -6.73 3.47
CA VAL A 51 -8.27 -6.02 4.75
C VAL A 51 -9.10 -4.74 4.64
N TYR A 52 -8.98 -3.99 3.54
CA TYR A 52 -9.80 -2.80 3.32
C TYR A 52 -11.30 -3.14 3.28
N GLN A 53 -11.70 -4.22 2.61
CA GLN A 53 -13.10 -4.65 2.58
C GLN A 53 -13.60 -5.13 3.94
N GLN A 54 -12.80 -5.91 4.67
CA GLN A 54 -13.13 -6.35 6.04
C GLN A 54 -13.34 -5.16 6.96
N LEU A 55 -12.42 -4.19 6.94
CA LEU A 55 -12.54 -2.96 7.73
C LEU A 55 -13.76 -2.12 7.34
N LYS A 56 -14.05 -2.02 6.03
CA LYS A 56 -15.24 -1.31 5.53
C LYS A 56 -16.54 -1.97 6.03
N GLN A 57 -16.54 -3.28 6.18
CA GLN A 57 -17.67 -4.07 6.68
C GLN A 57 -17.68 -4.22 8.21
N GLN A 58 -16.69 -3.64 8.91
CA GLN A 58 -16.49 -3.78 10.35
C GLN A 58 -16.29 -5.24 10.81
N GLU A 59 -15.72 -6.06 9.94
CA GLU A 59 -15.34 -7.43 10.25
C GLU A 59 -13.96 -7.49 10.92
N THR A 60 -13.70 -8.58 11.65
CA THR A 60 -12.37 -8.87 12.20
C THR A 60 -11.39 -9.12 11.05
N ILE A 61 -10.22 -8.49 11.12
CA ILE A 61 -9.16 -8.67 10.12
C ILE A 61 -8.67 -10.12 10.14
N GLN A 62 -8.71 -10.78 8.98
CA GLN A 62 -8.15 -12.11 8.74
C GLN A 62 -7.45 -12.13 7.39
N LEU A 63 -6.16 -12.49 7.39
CA LEU A 63 -5.31 -12.67 6.21
C LEU A 63 -5.14 -14.16 5.91
#